data_AF-A0A914DMK1-F1
#
_entry.id   AF-A0A914DMK1-F1
#
_cell.length_a   1.000
_cell.length_b   1.000
_cell.length_c   1.000
_cell.angle_alpha   90.00
_cell.angle_beta   90.00
_cell.angle_gamma   90.00
#
_symmetry.space_group_name_H-M   'P 1'
#
loop_
_entity.id
_entity.type
_entity.pdbx_description
1 polymer ?
#
loop_
_entity_poly.entity_id
_entity_poly.type
_entity_poly.pdbx_seq_one_letter_code
_entity_poly.pdbx_strand_id
1 'polypeptide(L)'
;MYRGDSISLRDVSLDISVGNVTDGENASTAIGVEKCADCPDGYAGDSCQNPAEGYCRKRHPDYLNNPDDIALIGFSTPCACNE
;
A
#
# COMPACT_ATOMS: atom_id res chain seq x y z
N MET A 1 -10.60 -9.48 25.43
CA MET A 1 -11.21 -10.64 24.78
C MET A 1 -10.44 -10.88 23.49
N TYR A 2 -9.48 -11.81 23.50
CA TYR A 2 -8.71 -12.16 22.29
C TYR A 2 -9.60 -13.04 21.41
N ARG A 3 -9.97 -12.56 20.22
CA ARG A 3 -10.59 -13.42 19.20
C ARG A 3 -9.52 -14.39 18.71
N GLY A 4 -9.73 -15.68 18.95
CA GLY A 4 -8.89 -16.78 18.46
C GLY A 4 -9.06 -17.03 16.96
N ASP A 5 -9.12 -15.95 16.17
CA ASP A 5 -9.34 -16.02 14.73
C ASP A 5 -8.01 -16.39 14.07
N SER A 6 -7.90 -17.62 13.58
CA SER A 6 -6.77 -18.05 12.75
C SER A 6 -7.11 -17.87 11.28
N ILE A 7 -6.37 -17.02 10.59
CA ILE A 7 -6.45 -16.84 9.13
C ILE A 7 -5.23 -17.51 8.53
N SER A 8 -5.43 -18.44 7.60
CA SER A 8 -4.34 -19.07 6.86
C SER A 8 -4.60 -18.98 5.36
N LEU A 9 -3.62 -18.50 4.62
CA LEU A 9 -3.60 -18.47 3.16
C LEU A 9 -2.70 -19.59 2.64
N ARG A 10 -3.08 -20.24 1.54
CA ARG A 10 -2.28 -21.23 0.81
C ARG A 10 -2.34 -20.90 -0.69
N ASP A 11 -1.28 -21.25 -1.42
CA ASP A 11 -1.19 -21.08 -2.87
C ASP A 11 -1.38 -19.63 -3.37
N VAL A 12 -0.77 -18.67 -2.69
CA VAL A 12 -0.79 -17.25 -3.10
C VAL A 12 0.30 -16.99 -4.15
N SER A 13 -0.09 -16.48 -5.32
CA SER A 13 0.81 -15.94 -6.35
C SER A 13 0.49 -14.46 -6.58
N LEU A 14 1.52 -13.64 -6.80
CA LEU A 14 1.36 -12.19 -6.99
C LEU A 14 2.25 -11.72 -8.15
N ASP A 15 1.65 -11.01 -9.10
CA ASP A 15 2.33 -10.44 -10.25
C ASP A 15 2.74 -8.99 -9.97
N ILE A 16 3.87 -8.56 -10.54
CA ILE A 16 4.40 -7.19 -10.39
C ILE A 16 4.31 -6.49 -11.75
N SER A 17 3.80 -5.26 -11.77
CA SER A 17 3.77 -4.43 -12.98
C SER A 17 5.11 -3.75 -13.24
N VAL A 18 5.58 -3.75 -14.50
CA VAL A 18 6.72 -2.94 -14.96
C VAL A 18 6.25 -1.83 -15.91
N GLY A 19 6.93 -0.69 -15.84
CA GLY A 19 6.47 0.57 -16.47
C GLY A 19 6.57 0.65 -17.99
N ASN A 20 7.15 -0.32 -18.69
CA ASN A 20 7.12 -0.50 -20.15
C ASN A 20 7.72 -1.87 -20.48
N VAL A 21 6.96 -2.76 -21.13
CA VAL A 21 7.47 -4.06 -21.59
C VAL A 21 8.26 -3.83 -22.88
N THR A 22 9.58 -4.06 -22.87
CA THR A 22 10.32 -4.30 -24.12
C THR A 22 9.92 -5.68 -24.64
N ASP A 23 9.60 -5.80 -25.93
CA ASP A 23 9.21 -7.06 -26.60
C ASP A 23 10.13 -8.21 -26.15
N GLY A 24 9.61 -9.13 -25.33
CA GLY A 24 10.34 -10.31 -24.86
C GLY A 24 10.14 -10.75 -23.41
N GLU A 25 9.43 -10.01 -22.56
CA GLU A 25 9.25 -10.40 -21.14
C GLU A 25 8.01 -11.28 -20.88
N ASN A 26 8.22 -12.29 -20.04
CA ASN A 26 7.38 -13.46 -19.80
C ASN A 26 5.97 -13.17 -19.24
N ALA A 27 5.10 -14.17 -19.45
CA ALA A 27 3.65 -14.22 -19.24
C ALA A 27 3.10 -14.06 -17.79
N SER A 28 3.81 -13.35 -16.90
CA SER A 28 3.36 -13.03 -15.54
C SER A 28 3.27 -11.52 -15.30
N THR A 29 2.91 -10.76 -16.34
CA THR A 29 2.85 -9.30 -16.29
C THR A 29 1.40 -8.85 -16.37
N ALA A 30 0.92 -8.19 -15.31
CA ALA A 30 -0.41 -7.59 -15.30
C ALA A 30 -0.43 -6.32 -16.16
N ILE A 31 -0.91 -6.42 -17.39
CA ILE A 31 -1.10 -5.29 -18.30
C ILE A 31 -2.29 -4.45 -17.80
N GLY A 32 -2.11 -3.13 -17.65
CA GLY A 32 -3.17 -2.21 -17.25
C GLY A 32 -3.30 -1.94 -15.75
N VAL A 33 -2.30 -2.29 -14.93
CA VAL A 33 -2.21 -1.75 -13.56
C VAL A 33 -1.94 -0.25 -13.68
N GLU A 34 -2.96 0.55 -13.42
CA GLU A 34 -2.88 2.00 -13.50
C GLU A 34 -1.96 2.53 -12.40
N LYS A 35 -0.93 3.27 -12.82
CA LYS A 35 -0.14 4.09 -11.89
C LYS A 35 -0.94 5.34 -11.57
N CYS A 36 -1.08 5.66 -10.29
CA CYS A 36 -1.68 6.93 -9.89
C CYS A 36 -0.76 8.06 -10.33
N ALA A 37 -1.23 8.90 -11.27
CA ALA A 37 -0.45 10.03 -11.78
C ALA A 37 -0.35 11.17 -10.76
N ASP A 38 -1.45 11.42 -10.03
CA ASP A 38 -1.58 12.54 -9.09
C ASP A 38 -1.92 12.02 -7.70
N CYS A 39 -0.90 11.87 -6.85
CA CYS A 39 -1.12 11.49 -5.46
C CYS A 39 -1.60 12.68 -4.62
N PRO A 40 -2.52 12.45 -3.65
CA PRO A 40 -2.87 13.46 -2.67
C PRO A 40 -1.64 13.93 -1.86
N ASP A 41 -1.72 15.14 -1.31
CA ASP A 41 -0.65 15.72 -0.50
C ASP A 41 -0.21 14.76 0.62
N GLY A 42 1.10 14.57 0.72
CA GLY A 42 1.71 13.68 1.71
C GLY A 42 1.76 12.21 1.30
N TYR A 43 1.32 11.83 0.10
CA TYR A 43 1.39 10.45 -0.41
C TYR A 43 2.27 10.35 -1.66
N ALA A 44 2.89 9.18 -1.84
CA ALA A 44 3.81 8.87 -2.93
C ALA A 44 3.78 7.38 -3.29
N GLY A 45 4.48 6.99 -4.36
CA GLY A 45 4.54 5.63 -4.89
C GLY A 45 3.55 5.39 -6.03
N ASP A 46 3.74 4.30 -6.77
CA ASP A 46 2.97 3.98 -7.99
C ASP A 46 1.45 3.90 -7.75
N SER A 47 1.01 3.65 -6.51
CA SER A 47 -0.41 3.63 -6.13
C SER A 47 -0.72 4.57 -4.95
N CYS A 48 0.11 5.59 -4.72
CA CYS A 48 -0.01 6.53 -3.58
C CYS A 48 -0.02 5.84 -2.21
N GLN A 49 0.65 4.69 -2.13
CA GLN A 49 0.64 3.82 -0.96
C GLN A 49 1.71 4.16 0.07
N ASN A 50 2.67 5.03 -0.25
CA ASN A 50 3.75 5.41 0.65
C ASN A 50 3.56 6.84 1.16
N PRO A 51 4.05 7.18 2.36
CA PRO A 51 4.22 8.58 2.75
C PRO A 51 5.17 9.28 1.79
N ALA A 52 4.87 10.52 1.41
CA ALA A 52 5.79 11.37 0.69
C ALA A 52 6.96 11.79 1.58
N GLU A 53 7.99 12.36 0.97
CA GLU A 53 9.14 12.92 1.69
C GLU A 53 8.68 13.95 2.74
N GLY A 54 9.19 13.85 3.98
CA GLY A 54 8.75 14.67 5.12
C GLY A 54 7.44 14.23 5.80
N TYR A 55 6.88 13.08 5.42
CA TYR A 55 5.68 12.51 6.02
C TYR A 55 5.92 11.10 6.58
N CYS A 56 5.13 10.73 7.60
CA CYS A 56 5.15 9.43 8.25
C CYS A 56 3.76 8.79 8.24
N ARG A 57 3.72 7.46 8.23
CA ARG A 57 2.50 6.70 8.48
C ARG A 57 2.16 6.67 9.95
N LYS A 58 0.98 7.17 10.31
CA LYS A 58 0.44 7.11 11.67
C LYS A 58 -0.86 6.30 11.68
N ARG A 59 -0.95 5.31 12.56
CA ARG A 59 -2.17 4.53 12.77
C ARG A 59 -3.10 5.24 13.74
N HIS A 60 -4.41 5.03 13.56
CA HIS A 60 -5.40 5.44 14.54
C HIS A 60 -5.11 4.73 15.87
N PRO A 61 -5.23 5.35 17.06
CA PRO A 61 -4.95 4.68 18.34
C PRO A 61 -5.78 3.40 18.55
N ASP A 62 -7.02 3.40 18.05
CA ASP A 62 -7.96 2.29 18.14
C ASP A 62 -8.15 1.54 16.80
N TYR A 63 -7.09 1.49 15.98
CA TYR A 63 -7.15 0.96 14.60
C TYR A 63 -7.67 -0.49 14.49
N LEU A 64 -7.54 -1.31 15.53
CA LEU A 64 -8.02 -2.71 15.51
C LEU A 64 -9.53 -2.83 15.73
N ASN A 65 -10.16 -1.83 16.33
CA ASN A 65 -11.60 -1.84 16.63
C ASN A 65 -12.39 -0.85 15.76
N ASN A 66 -11.72 -0.15 14.86
CA ASN A 66 -12.34 0.80 13.96
C ASN A 66 -12.97 0.05 12.76
N PRO A 67 -14.26 0.29 12.43
CA PRO A 67 -14.90 -0.30 11.25
C PRO A 67 -14.34 0.23 9.91
N ASP A 68 -13.58 1.32 9.92
CA ASP A 68 -12.89 1.85 8.75
C ASP A 68 -11.52 1.19 8.55
N ASP A 69 -11.36 0.42 7.48
CA ASP A 69 -10.13 -0.28 7.13
C ASP A 69 -8.95 0.68 6.90
N ILE A 70 -9.20 1.95 6.54
CA ILE A 70 -8.15 2.97 6.42
C ILE A 70 -7.45 3.20 7.76
N ALA A 71 -8.17 3.04 8.88
CA ALA A 71 -7.57 3.14 10.20
C ALA A 71 -6.49 2.08 10.44
N LEU A 72 -6.65 0.89 9.85
CA LEU A 72 -5.72 -0.24 9.93
C LEU A 72 -4.42 0.07 9.17
N ILE A 73 -4.55 0.63 7.97
CA ILE A 73 -3.43 1.03 7.11
C ILE A 73 -2.71 2.24 7.72
N GLY A 74 -3.47 3.19 8.26
CA GLY A 74 -2.98 4.46 8.78
C GLY A 74 -2.86 5.55 7.71
N PHE A 75 -2.76 6.79 8.17
CA PHE A 75 -2.73 7.99 7.33
C PHE A 75 -1.34 8.61 7.29
N SER A 76 -1.06 9.32 6.20
CA SER A 76 0.18 10.09 6.07
C SER A 76 0.04 11.42 6.83
N THR A 77 1.03 11.73 7.67
CA THR A 77 1.05 12.97 8.46
C THR A 77 2.45 13.58 8.41
N PRO A 78 2.60 14.91 8.40
CA PRO A 78 3.90 15.55 8.51
C PRO A 78 4.64 15.06 9.75
N CYS A 79 5.93 14.77 9.59
CA CYS A 79 6.79 14.33 10.69
C CYS A 79 8.24 14.72 10.39
N ALA A 80 9.08 14.83 11.42
CA ALA A 80 10.49 15.14 11.27
C ALA A 80 11.34 13.98 10.72
N CYS A 81 10.75 12.83 10.39
CA CYS A 81 11.51 11.66 9.95
C CYS A 81 11.74 11.72 8.44
N ASN A 82 12.92 12.21 8.07
CA ASN A 82 13.60 11.89 6.81
C ASN A 82 14.96 11.29 7.18
N GLU A 83 14.97 10.02 7.55
CA GLU A 83 16.10 9.08 7.41
C GLU A 83 15.52 7.67 7.19
#